data_AF-A0A5D0UX54-F1
#
_entry.id   AF-A0A5D0UX54-F1
#
_cell.length_a   1.000
_cell.length_b   1.000
_cell.length_c   1.000
_cell.angle_alpha   90.00
_cell.angle_beta   90.00
_cell.angle_gamma   90.00
#
_symmetry.space_group_name_H-M   'P 1'
#
loop_
_entity.id
_entity.type
_entity.pdbx_description
1 polymer ?
#
loop_
_entity_poly.entity_id
_entity_poly.type
_entity_poly.pdbx_seq_one_letter_code
_entity_poly.pdbx_strand_id
1 'polypeptide(L)'
;MLAEARWPEPGDGPPPPLPGFVHSAFHPLVAAVADRCLTRRYGARPRPAGNRTAIVLVSASGDRASAEHVRATVAAGGRVGPLFFFQSVPNSIAGHVAARWGLDGPVVCLSPTGEPRADAVAEAELLLYDGDADEALLVLIEQAPDGTPGEATAVLLGGGRRP
;
A
#
# COMPACT_ATOMS: atom_id res chain seq x y z
N MET A 1 -4.05 17.00 -6.02
CA MET A 1 -4.19 16.11 -4.84
C MET A 1 -5.61 16.18 -4.33
N LEU A 2 -6.23 15.03 -4.06
CA LEU A 2 -7.63 14.90 -3.63
C LEU A 2 -7.78 14.61 -2.14
N ALA A 3 -6.88 13.79 -1.58
CA ALA A 3 -6.79 13.49 -0.16
C ALA A 3 -5.38 13.02 0.20
N GLU A 4 -5.02 13.14 1.48
CA GLU A 4 -3.75 12.63 2.02
C GLU A 4 -3.99 12.08 3.42
N ALA A 5 -3.20 11.08 3.78
CA ALA A 5 -3.14 10.51 5.11
C ALA A 5 -1.72 10.06 5.43
N ARG A 6 -1.35 10.10 6.70
CA ARG A 6 -0.07 9.57 7.18
C ARG A 6 -0.29 8.63 8.35
N TRP A 7 0.71 7.82 8.65
CA TRP A 7 0.82 7.06 9.89
C TRP A 7 2.26 7.17 10.40
N PRO A 8 2.47 7.47 11.70
CA PRO A 8 1.45 7.84 12.68
C PRO A 8 0.96 9.30 12.51
N GLU A 9 -0.28 9.58 12.92
CA GLU A 9 -0.79 10.90 13.26
C GLU A 9 -0.90 11.05 14.80
N PRO A 10 -0.97 12.28 15.36
CA PRO A 10 -1.09 12.45 16.81
C PRO A 10 -2.28 11.67 17.39
N GLY A 11 -2.00 10.81 18.38
CA GLY A 11 -3.00 9.94 19.01
C GLY A 11 -3.06 8.52 18.42
N ASP A 12 -2.33 8.24 17.34
CA ASP A 12 -2.22 6.88 16.82
C ASP A 12 -1.37 5.99 17.74
N GLY A 13 -1.88 4.77 17.96
CA GLY A 13 -1.11 3.66 18.51
C GLY A 13 -0.53 2.78 17.39
N PRO A 14 -0.32 1.48 17.64
CA PRO A 14 -0.05 0.51 16.59
C PRO A 14 -1.21 0.43 15.57
N PRO A 15 -0.94 0.08 14.30
CA PRO A 15 -2.00 -0.10 13.31
C PRO A 15 -2.97 -1.21 13.74
N PRO A 16 -4.27 -1.12 13.37
CA PRO A 16 -5.23 -2.17 13.66
C PRO A 16 -4.80 -3.53 13.10
N PRO A 17 -4.99 -4.65 13.82
CA PRO A 17 -4.71 -5.98 13.30
C PRO A 17 -5.48 -6.26 12.01
N LEU A 18 -4.81 -6.91 11.05
CA LEU A 18 -5.39 -7.22 9.75
C LEU A 18 -5.47 -8.75 9.55
N PRO A 19 -6.68 -9.34 9.51
CA PRO A 19 -6.85 -10.76 9.25
C PRO A 19 -6.14 -11.19 7.95
N GLY A 20 -5.36 -12.27 8.03
CA GLY A 20 -4.54 -12.77 6.92
C GLY A 20 -3.15 -12.14 6.80
N PHE A 21 -2.86 -11.07 7.55
CA PHE A 21 -1.56 -10.40 7.57
C PHE A 21 -1.10 -10.21 9.02
N VAL A 22 -0.57 -11.27 9.62
CA VAL A 22 -0.36 -11.36 11.07
C VAL A 22 1.10 -11.29 11.48
N HIS A 23 2.03 -11.46 10.55
CA HIS A 23 3.45 -11.57 10.88
C HIS A 23 4.17 -10.22 11.00
N SER A 24 3.79 -9.25 10.18
CA SER A 24 4.49 -7.97 10.04
C SER A 24 3.52 -6.81 10.14
N ALA A 25 4.00 -5.68 10.67
CA ALA A 25 3.26 -4.42 10.69
C ALA A 25 3.18 -3.74 9.31
N PHE A 26 3.96 -4.19 8.30
CA PHE A 26 3.97 -3.62 6.96
C PHE A 26 2.57 -3.55 6.35
N HIS A 27 1.88 -4.70 6.27
CA HIS A 27 0.58 -4.78 5.62
C HIS A 27 -0.54 -4.07 6.43
N PRO A 28 -0.64 -4.22 7.76
CA PRO A 28 -1.53 -3.40 8.58
C PRO A 28 -1.34 -1.88 8.40
N LEU A 29 -0.09 -1.40 8.30
CA LEU A 29 0.19 0.03 8.06
C LEU A 29 -0.31 0.50 6.70
N VAL A 30 -0.02 -0.26 5.62
CA VAL A 30 -0.52 0.03 4.27
C VAL A 30 -2.05 0.12 4.27
N ALA A 31 -2.74 -0.88 4.85
CA ALA A 31 -4.19 -0.86 4.93
C ALA A 31 -4.73 0.31 5.74
N ALA A 32 -4.13 0.62 6.90
CA ALA A 32 -4.59 1.69 7.78
C ALA A 32 -4.48 3.07 7.12
N VAL A 33 -3.33 3.38 6.49
CA VAL A 33 -3.12 4.68 5.85
C VAL A 33 -3.96 4.82 4.58
N ALA A 34 -4.13 3.74 3.80
CA ALA A 34 -5.01 3.72 2.64
C ALA A 34 -6.49 3.90 3.02
N ASP A 35 -6.99 3.13 3.99
CA ASP A 35 -8.39 3.22 4.47
C ASP A 35 -8.68 4.63 5.00
N ARG A 36 -7.73 5.24 5.72
CA ARG A 36 -7.82 6.63 6.19
C ARG A 36 -7.88 7.63 5.04
N CYS A 37 -6.99 7.53 4.05
CA CYS A 37 -6.97 8.43 2.89
C CYS A 37 -8.27 8.35 2.08
N LEU A 38 -8.71 7.13 1.77
CA LEU A 38 -9.93 6.86 1.00
C LEU A 38 -11.19 7.28 1.77
N THR A 39 -11.25 7.07 3.09
CA THR A 39 -12.33 7.55 3.94
C THR A 39 -12.43 9.07 3.93
N ARG A 40 -11.31 9.79 3.99
CA ARG A 40 -11.30 11.27 3.89
C ARG A 40 -11.90 11.77 2.58
N ARG A 41 -11.72 11.03 1.47
CA ARG A 41 -12.22 11.43 0.15
C ARG A 41 -13.65 10.98 -0.15
N TYR A 42 -13.99 9.74 0.18
CA TYR A 42 -15.24 9.10 -0.27
C TYR A 42 -16.21 8.79 0.88
N GLY A 43 -15.76 8.91 2.14
CA GLY A 43 -16.56 8.66 3.34
C GLY A 43 -16.76 7.19 3.65
N ALA A 44 -17.27 6.40 2.70
CA ALA A 44 -17.58 4.99 2.88
C ALA A 44 -17.18 4.14 1.66
N ARG A 45 -17.00 2.85 1.92
CA ARG A 45 -16.73 1.80 0.92
C ARG A 45 -17.98 0.91 0.72
N PRO A 46 -18.08 0.14 -0.38
CA PRO A 46 -17.19 0.14 -1.54
C PRO A 46 -17.48 1.32 -2.48
N ARG A 47 -16.53 1.63 -3.35
CA ARG A 47 -16.76 2.54 -4.47
C ARG A 47 -17.65 1.90 -5.54
N PRO A 48 -18.42 2.71 -6.29
CA PRO A 48 -19.12 2.23 -7.48
C PRO A 48 -18.14 1.68 -8.52
N ALA A 49 -18.58 0.67 -9.27
CA ALA A 49 -17.83 0.13 -10.40
C ALA A 49 -17.59 1.20 -11.49
N GLY A 50 -16.54 1.00 -12.29
CA GLY A 50 -16.06 1.94 -13.28
C GLY A 50 -15.28 3.12 -12.69
N ASN A 51 -14.74 2.98 -11.47
CA ASN A 51 -14.03 4.09 -10.81
C ASN A 51 -12.59 4.30 -11.28
N ARG A 52 -12.01 3.28 -11.92
CA ARG A 52 -10.64 3.22 -12.45
C ARG A 52 -9.63 3.84 -11.50
N THR A 53 -9.76 3.55 -10.20
CA THR A 53 -8.80 4.05 -9.21
C THR A 53 -7.63 3.09 -9.11
N ALA A 54 -6.45 3.54 -9.55
CA ALA A 54 -5.23 2.77 -9.42
C ALA A 54 -4.67 2.79 -7.99
N ILE A 55 -3.84 1.80 -7.66
CA ILE A 55 -3.01 1.78 -6.46
C ILE A 55 -1.55 1.66 -6.88
N VAL A 56 -0.71 2.56 -6.37
CA VAL A 56 0.75 2.52 -6.53
C VAL A 56 1.36 2.36 -5.13
N LEU A 57 1.83 1.16 -4.82
CA LEU A 57 2.52 0.87 -3.57
C LEU A 57 4.03 1.01 -3.76
N VAL A 58 4.65 1.87 -2.97
CA VAL A 58 6.07 2.22 -3.06
C VAL A 58 6.78 1.81 -1.79
N SER A 59 7.78 0.95 -1.93
CA SER A 59 8.71 0.59 -0.85
C SER A 59 10.05 0.11 -1.41
N ALA A 60 11.14 0.71 -0.92
CA ALA A 60 12.51 0.29 -1.16
C ALA A 60 12.81 -1.06 -0.51
N SER A 61 12.36 -1.25 0.73
CA SER A 61 12.74 -2.44 1.51
C SER A 61 11.69 -3.57 1.52
N GLY A 62 10.44 -3.26 1.14
CA GLY A 62 9.33 -4.20 1.22
C GLY A 62 9.06 -4.64 2.66
N ASP A 63 8.45 -5.83 2.83
CA ASP A 63 8.23 -6.42 4.15
C ASP A 63 9.49 -7.15 4.64
N ARG A 64 10.41 -6.39 5.24
CA ARG A 64 11.66 -6.89 5.82
C ARG A 64 11.44 -7.94 6.91
N ALA A 65 10.42 -7.76 7.74
CA ALA A 65 10.15 -8.71 8.82
C ALA A 65 9.78 -10.09 8.25
N SER A 66 8.90 -10.11 7.25
CA SER A 66 8.54 -11.36 6.57
C SER A 66 9.72 -11.95 5.81
N ALA A 67 10.53 -11.13 5.14
CA ALA A 67 11.73 -11.59 4.44
C ALA A 67 12.75 -12.24 5.40
N GLU A 68 13.00 -11.63 6.56
CA GLU A 68 13.91 -12.17 7.57
C GLU A 68 13.38 -13.49 8.16
N HIS A 69 12.07 -13.60 8.39
CA HIS A 69 11.47 -14.86 8.85
C HIS A 69 11.64 -15.99 7.84
N VAL A 70 11.42 -15.71 6.55
CA VAL A 70 11.67 -16.69 5.49
C VAL A 70 13.13 -17.12 5.49
N ARG A 71 14.05 -16.15 5.52
CA ARG A 71 15.50 -16.40 5.56
C ARG A 71 15.87 -17.29 6.75
N ALA A 72 15.46 -16.93 7.96
CA ALA A 72 15.79 -17.67 9.18
C ALA A 72 15.21 -19.09 9.16
N THR A 73 13.97 -19.26 8.70
CA THR A 73 13.30 -20.56 8.60
C THR A 73 14.04 -21.50 7.65
N VAL A 74 14.43 -20.98 6.47
CA VAL A 74 15.18 -21.76 5.48
C VAL A 74 16.59 -22.09 5.98
N ALA A 75 17.28 -21.14 6.60
CA ALA A 75 18.61 -21.36 7.17
C ALA A 75 18.61 -22.45 8.25
N ALA A 76 17.52 -22.60 9.00
CA ALA A 76 17.33 -23.67 9.97
C ALA A 76 16.89 -25.02 9.36
N GLY A 77 16.82 -25.14 8.03
CA GLY A 77 16.35 -26.35 7.33
C GLY A 77 14.83 -26.55 7.37
N GLY A 78 14.07 -25.52 7.79
CA GLY A 78 12.62 -25.55 7.88
C GLY A 78 11.93 -25.29 6.54
N ARG A 79 10.59 -25.39 6.55
CA ARG A 79 9.72 -25.04 5.43
C ARG A 79 8.77 -23.93 5.84
N VAL A 80 8.68 -22.90 5.02
CA VAL A 80 7.73 -21.79 5.20
C VAL A 80 6.32 -22.29 4.87
N GLY A 81 5.35 -21.99 5.73
CA GLY A 81 3.96 -22.42 5.54
C GLY A 81 3.33 -21.81 4.28
N PRO A 82 2.47 -22.54 3.53
CA PRO A 82 1.88 -22.02 2.28
C PRO A 82 1.13 -20.69 2.43
N LEU A 83 0.44 -20.48 3.55
CA LEU A 83 -0.26 -19.23 3.84
C LEU A 83 0.68 -18.04 4.05
N PHE A 84 1.95 -18.31 4.39
CA PHE A 84 2.95 -17.26 4.54
C PHE A 84 3.39 -16.68 3.19
N PHE A 85 3.36 -17.49 2.13
CA PHE A 85 3.67 -17.01 0.79
C PHE A 85 2.73 -15.88 0.36
N PHE A 86 1.43 -16.00 0.67
CA PHE A 86 0.43 -14.98 0.38
C PHE A 86 0.74 -13.64 1.08
N GLN A 87 1.10 -13.66 2.37
CA GLN A 87 1.43 -12.43 3.08
C GLN A 87 2.84 -11.91 2.74
N SER A 88 3.74 -12.72 2.19
CA SER A 88 5.13 -12.30 1.94
C SER A 88 5.35 -11.41 0.70
N VAL A 89 4.32 -11.25 -0.15
CA VAL A 89 4.43 -10.46 -1.38
C VAL A 89 3.75 -9.08 -1.19
N PRO A 90 4.45 -7.96 -1.46
CA PRO A 90 3.91 -6.61 -1.23
C PRO A 90 2.61 -6.31 -1.99
N ASN A 91 2.41 -6.93 -3.15
CA ASN A 91 1.20 -6.76 -3.95
C ASN A 91 -0.07 -7.33 -3.28
N SER A 92 0.04 -8.30 -2.36
CA SER A 92 -1.12 -8.88 -1.68
C SER A 92 -1.90 -7.86 -0.86
N ILE A 93 -1.23 -6.91 -0.21
CA ILE A 93 -1.92 -5.87 0.55
C ILE A 93 -2.52 -4.79 -0.33
N ALA A 94 -1.86 -4.44 -1.43
CA ALA A 94 -2.45 -3.53 -2.42
C ALA A 94 -3.72 -4.14 -3.02
N GLY A 95 -3.69 -5.42 -3.38
CA GLY A 95 -4.88 -6.18 -3.81
C GLY A 95 -5.97 -6.27 -2.73
N HIS A 96 -5.59 -6.45 -1.46
CA HIS A 96 -6.53 -6.42 -0.34
C HIS A 96 -7.24 -5.05 -0.23
N VAL A 97 -6.49 -3.95 -0.32
CA VAL A 97 -7.06 -2.59 -0.30
C VAL A 97 -8.01 -2.40 -1.48
N ALA A 98 -7.59 -2.78 -2.70
CA ALA A 98 -8.42 -2.69 -3.89
C ALA A 98 -9.74 -3.45 -3.73
N ALA A 99 -9.68 -4.72 -3.32
CA ALA A 99 -10.86 -5.55 -3.12
C ALA A 99 -11.80 -5.00 -2.04
N ARG A 100 -11.25 -4.52 -0.92
CA ARG A 100 -12.03 -3.99 0.21
C ARG A 100 -12.74 -2.68 -0.14
N TRP A 101 -12.10 -1.83 -0.95
CA TRP A 101 -12.66 -0.55 -1.38
C TRP A 101 -13.40 -0.60 -2.71
N GLY A 102 -13.37 -1.73 -3.43
CA GLY A 102 -13.96 -1.85 -4.76
C GLY A 102 -13.21 -1.01 -5.80
N LEU A 103 -11.89 -0.84 -5.65
CA LEU A 103 -11.06 -0.12 -6.62
C LEU A 103 -10.78 -1.05 -7.80
N ASP A 104 -11.07 -0.59 -9.02
CA ASP A 104 -11.01 -1.40 -10.25
C ASP A 104 -10.00 -0.88 -11.27
N GLY A 105 -9.07 -0.02 -10.85
CA GLY A 105 -7.90 0.37 -11.64
C GLY A 105 -6.68 -0.54 -11.42
N PRO A 106 -5.56 -0.25 -12.12
CA PRO A 106 -4.31 -1.00 -11.98
C PRO A 106 -3.74 -1.04 -10.56
N VAL A 107 -3.11 -2.16 -10.21
CA VAL A 107 -2.32 -2.30 -8.96
C VAL A 107 -0.86 -2.45 -9.33
N VAL A 108 -0.05 -1.46 -8.98
CA VAL A 108 1.38 -1.39 -9.24
C VAL A 108 2.14 -1.39 -7.92
N CYS A 109 3.24 -2.13 -7.86
CA CYS A 109 4.19 -2.09 -6.75
C CYS A 109 5.57 -1.80 -7.31
N LEU A 110 6.22 -0.76 -6.80
CA LEU A 110 7.54 -0.34 -7.27
C LEU A 110 8.51 -0.16 -6.11
N SER A 111 9.77 -0.52 -6.39
CA SER A 111 10.91 -0.17 -5.56
C SER A 111 11.49 1.12 -6.12
N PRO A 112 11.52 2.22 -5.35
CA PRO A 112 11.99 3.50 -5.84
C PRO A 112 13.49 3.45 -6.16
N THR A 113 13.88 4.13 -7.23
CA THR A 113 15.27 4.30 -7.67
C THR A 113 15.86 5.65 -7.26
N GLY A 114 14.99 6.60 -6.91
CA GLY A 114 15.35 7.92 -6.43
C GLY A 114 14.52 8.34 -5.21
N GLU A 115 13.88 9.50 -5.30
CA GLU A 115 12.99 10.00 -4.25
C GLU A 115 11.64 9.26 -4.33
N PRO A 116 11.19 8.55 -3.29
CA PRO A 116 10.02 7.67 -3.36
C PRO A 116 8.73 8.36 -3.82
N ARG A 117 8.49 9.62 -3.43
CA ARG A 117 7.29 10.36 -3.82
C ARG A 117 7.34 10.80 -5.27
N ALA A 118 8.50 11.23 -5.77
CA ALA A 118 8.70 11.56 -7.18
C ALA A 118 8.46 10.34 -8.07
N ASP A 119 9.03 9.18 -7.73
CA ASP A 119 8.82 7.93 -8.49
C ASP A 119 7.34 7.50 -8.47
N ALA A 120 6.68 7.61 -7.32
CA ALA A 120 5.25 7.33 -7.19
C ALA A 120 4.37 8.24 -8.05
N VAL A 121 4.69 9.54 -8.07
CA VAL A 121 3.96 10.55 -8.86
C VAL A 121 4.18 10.32 -10.34
N ALA A 122 5.41 10.04 -10.77
CA ALA A 122 5.72 9.75 -12.17
C ALA A 122 4.93 8.55 -12.70
N GLU A 123 4.87 7.45 -11.94
CA GLU A 123 4.06 6.28 -12.29
C GLU A 123 2.56 6.61 -12.38
N ALA A 124 2.05 7.38 -11.41
CA ALA A 124 0.66 7.79 -11.40
C ALA A 124 0.29 8.72 -12.57
N GLU A 125 1.20 9.61 -12.96
CA GLU A 125 1.03 10.47 -14.13
C GLU A 125 0.92 9.64 -15.41
N LEU A 126 1.72 8.58 -15.58
CA LEU A 126 1.60 7.66 -16.72
C LEU A 126 0.24 6.98 -16.75
N LEU A 127 -0.21 6.39 -15.63
CA LEU A 127 -1.50 5.71 -15.54
C LEU A 127 -2.69 6.64 -15.84
N LEU A 128 -2.61 7.90 -15.39
CA LEU A 128 -3.65 8.90 -15.65
C LEU A 128 -3.60 9.41 -17.09
N TYR A 129 -2.40 9.60 -17.66
CA TYR A 129 -2.19 10.07 -19.02
C TYR A 129 -2.70 9.05 -20.05
N ASP A 130 -2.36 7.77 -19.88
CA ASP A 130 -2.79 6.69 -20.76
C ASP A 130 -4.29 6.37 -20.61
N GLY A 131 -4.92 6.86 -19.54
CA GLY A 131 -6.34 6.65 -19.26
C GLY A 131 -6.64 5.28 -18.65
N ASP A 132 -5.61 4.58 -18.18
CA ASP A 132 -5.73 3.35 -17.40
C ASP A 132 -6.34 3.61 -16.02
N ALA A 133 -6.21 4.84 -15.51
CA ALA A 133 -6.80 5.29 -14.26
C ALA A 133 -7.44 6.68 -14.37
N ASP A 134 -8.47 6.95 -13.55
CA ASP A 134 -9.04 8.29 -13.35
C ASP A 134 -8.51 8.96 -12.07
N GLU A 135 -8.15 8.15 -11.08
CA GLU A 135 -7.56 8.55 -9.81
C GLU A 135 -6.47 7.53 -9.45
N ALA A 136 -5.45 7.94 -8.70
CA ALA A 136 -4.34 7.07 -8.29
C ALA A 136 -4.07 7.24 -6.80
N LEU A 137 -4.18 6.15 -6.05
CA LEU A 137 -3.80 6.08 -4.64
C LEU A 137 -2.34 5.67 -4.54
N LEU A 138 -1.48 6.61 -4.16
CA LEU A 138 -0.09 6.34 -3.84
C LEU A 138 -0.02 5.92 -2.38
N VAL A 139 0.68 4.83 -2.09
CA VAL A 139 1.01 4.42 -0.71
C VAL A 139 2.51 4.24 -0.61
N LEU A 140 3.16 5.14 0.13
CA LEU A 140 4.59 5.09 0.42
C LEU A 140 4.76 4.50 1.81
N ILE A 141 5.60 3.48 1.95
CA ILE A 141 5.84 2.83 3.24
C ILE A 141 7.29 2.37 3.38
N GLU A 142 7.86 2.63 4.55
CA GLU A 142 9.12 2.01 4.99
C GLU A 142 9.00 1.55 6.45
N GLN A 143 9.56 0.37 6.73
CA GLN A 143 9.65 -0.12 8.11
C GLN A 143 10.83 0.54 8.82
N ALA A 144 10.63 0.91 10.09
CA ALA A 144 11.72 1.42 10.90
C ALA A 144 12.80 0.33 11.08
N PRO A 145 14.10 0.67 11.01
CA PRO A 145 15.18 -0.31 11.12
C PRO A 145 15.24 -1.05 12.47
N ASP A 146 14.70 -0.44 13.53
CA ASP A 146 14.77 -0.88 14.92
C ASP A 146 13.56 -1.72 15.36
N GLY A 147 12.65 -2.04 14.45
CA GLY A 147 11.45 -2.84 14.73
C GLY A 147 10.30 -2.05 15.36
N THR A 148 10.41 -0.73 15.47
CA THR A 148 9.26 0.14 15.76
C THR A 148 8.29 0.19 14.55
N PRO A 149 7.02 0.60 14.74
CA PRO A 149 6.10 0.74 13.63
C PRO A 149 6.69 1.70 12.58
N GLY A 150 6.75 1.26 11.33
CA GLY A 150 7.20 2.08 10.21
C GLY A 150 6.31 3.30 9.97
N GLU A 151 6.80 4.21 9.15
CA GLU A 151 6.02 5.35 8.67
C GLU A 151 5.39 5.01 7.33
N ALA A 152 4.15 5.47 7.14
CA ALA A 152 3.46 5.31 5.88
C ALA A 152 2.70 6.58 5.51
N THR A 153 2.65 6.90 4.22
CA THR A 153 1.88 8.01 3.67
C THR A 153 1.02 7.51 2.52
N ALA A 154 -0.25 7.87 2.52
CA ALA A 154 -1.14 7.67 1.38
C ALA A 154 -1.57 9.02 0.78
N VAL A 155 -1.43 9.15 -0.53
CA VAL A 155 -1.84 10.34 -1.28
C VAL A 155 -2.75 9.90 -2.41
N LEU A 156 -3.95 10.46 -2.46
CA LEU A 156 -4.86 10.26 -3.58
C LEU A 156 -4.71 11.41 -4.58
N LEU A 157 -4.36 11.07 -5.81
CA LEU A 157 -4.30 11.96 -6.96
C LEU A 157 -5.51 11.74 -7.87
N GLY A 158 -5.91 12.77 -8.61
CA GLY A 158 -6.97 12.68 -9.62
C GLY A 158 -6.48 13.23 -10.94
N GLY A 159 -7.01 12.70 -12.03
CA GLY A 159 -6.77 13.23 -13.37
C GLY A 159 -7.35 14.63 -13.49
N GLY A 160 -6.51 15.59 -13.89
CA GLY A 160 -6.98 16.91 -14.32
C GLY A 160 -8.01 16.72 -15.44
N ARG A 161 -9.16 17.41 -15.31
CA ARG A 161 -10.30 17.36 -16.23
C ARG A 161 -9.81 17.28 -17.68
N ARG A 162 -10.09 16.18 -18.38
CA ARG A 162 -9.86 16.08 -19.83
C ARG A 162 -10.55 17.29 -20.49
N PRO A 163 -9.86 18.06 -21.37
CA PRO A 163 -10.49 19.14 -22.11
C PRO A 163 -11.65 18.63 -22.98
#